data_AF-A0A8T4TI97-F1
#
_entry.id   AF-A0A8T4TI97-F1
#
_cell.length_a   1.000
_cell.length_b   1.000
_cell.length_c   1.000
_cell.angle_alpha   90.00
_cell.angle_beta   90.00
_cell.angle_gamma   90.00
#
_symmetry.space_group_name_H-M   'P 1'
#
loop_
_entity.id
_entity.type
_entity.pdbx_description
1 polymer ?
#
loop_
_entity_poly.entity_id
_entity_poly.type
_entity_poly.pdbx_seq_one_letter_code
_entity_poly.pdbx_strand_id
1 'polypeptide(L)'
;MENNSLKIIEESKKNNIGILIIGDCLSATTHISLIIEARKNNVEVKLIHSSSILNVVAETGLSLYNFGKVSSLPFNHDNVTSVIENIKLNRKSNLHSLILLDLDPVNEIFVSINDALFYLEKNGFKEKEKVIACSQLGFNSTIKYGSINVLKKIRFEKFPQCLIIPAKKLHFVEEEYINFFEV
;
A
#
# COMPACT_ATOMS: atom_id res chain seq x y z
N MET A 1 3.44 15.07 11.52
CA MET A 1 3.36 14.57 12.92
C MET A 1 4.66 14.78 13.71
N GLU A 2 5.84 14.79 13.07
CA GLU A 2 7.13 14.95 13.78
C GLU A 2 7.26 16.29 14.53
N ASN A 3 6.63 17.37 14.07
CA ASN A 3 6.70 18.66 14.75
C ASN A 3 5.91 18.76 16.07
N ASN A 4 5.03 17.79 16.39
CA ASN A 4 4.22 17.79 17.61
C ASN A 4 4.48 16.58 18.53
N SER A 5 5.45 15.71 18.19
CA SER A 5 5.75 14.48 18.96
C SER A 5 6.13 14.79 20.40
N LEU A 6 7.02 15.79 20.61
CA LEU A 6 7.46 16.21 21.93
C LEU A 6 6.31 16.73 22.80
N LYS A 7 5.41 17.52 22.20
CA LYS A 7 4.23 18.03 22.92
C LYS A 7 3.33 16.90 23.41
N ILE A 8 3.05 15.93 22.53
CA ILE A 8 2.24 14.75 22.88
C ILE A 8 2.89 13.96 24.03
N ILE A 9 4.22 13.77 23.98
CA ILE A 9 4.95 13.04 25.02
C ILE A 9 4.92 13.79 26.36
N GLU A 10 5.13 15.11 26.37
CA GLU A 10 5.07 15.91 27.59
C GLU A 10 3.67 15.90 28.22
N GLU A 11 2.61 16.02 27.41
CA GLU A 11 1.23 15.94 27.90
C GLU A 11 0.89 14.53 28.43
N SER A 12 1.49 13.48 27.85
CA SER A 12 1.30 12.08 28.27
C SER A 12 1.90 11.76 29.63
N LYS A 13 2.81 12.59 30.16
CA LYS A 13 3.33 12.42 31.53
C LYS A 13 2.28 12.68 32.61
N LYS A 14 1.23 13.42 32.28
CA LYS A 14 0.17 13.83 33.23
C LYS A 14 -1.20 13.28 32.88
N ASN A 15 -1.41 12.87 31.62
CA ASN A 15 -2.71 12.47 31.09
C ASN A 15 -2.60 11.19 30.25
N ASN A 16 -3.72 10.46 30.14
CA ASN A 16 -3.84 9.37 29.17
C ASN A 16 -4.17 9.95 27.79
N ILE A 17 -3.30 9.77 26.80
CA ILE A 17 -3.48 10.28 25.44
C ILE A 17 -3.68 9.13 24.47
N GLY A 18 -4.74 9.21 23.66
CA GLY A 18 -4.99 8.30 22.54
C GLY A 18 -4.59 8.92 21.21
N ILE A 19 -3.86 8.18 20.38
CA ILE A 19 -3.53 8.58 19.01
C ILE A 19 -4.23 7.62 18.05
N LEU A 20 -5.20 8.14 17.31
CA LEU A 20 -5.94 7.38 16.30
C LEU A 20 -5.22 7.49 14.96
N ILE A 21 -4.91 6.35 14.37
CA ILE A 21 -4.17 6.22 13.11
C ILE A 21 -5.03 5.40 12.14
N ILE A 22 -4.97 5.73 10.85
CA ILE A 22 -5.65 4.96 9.82
C ILE A 22 -4.92 3.62 9.65
N GLY A 23 -5.67 2.53 9.70
CA GLY A 23 -5.13 1.18 9.59
C GLY A 23 -4.45 0.73 10.88
N ASP A 24 -3.34 -0.01 10.74
CA ASP A 24 -2.59 -0.54 11.87
C ASP A 24 -1.43 0.38 12.26
N CYS A 25 -1.24 0.54 13.57
CA CYS A 25 -0.27 1.47 14.13
C CYS A 25 1.19 1.19 13.74
N LEU A 26 1.55 -0.03 13.34
CA LEU A 26 2.95 -0.44 13.08
C LEU A 26 3.20 -1.07 11.70
N SER A 27 2.18 -1.32 10.90
CA SER A 27 2.34 -2.08 9.65
C SER A 27 3.09 -1.34 8.53
N ALA A 28 2.87 -0.04 8.37
CA ALA A 28 3.44 0.75 7.26
C ALA A 28 3.63 2.22 7.65
N THR A 29 3.99 2.47 8.91
CA THR A 29 4.05 3.83 9.48
C THR A 29 5.42 4.11 10.08
N THR A 30 5.75 5.39 10.22
CA THR A 30 6.96 5.83 10.94
C THR A 30 6.72 5.97 12.44
N HIS A 31 5.56 5.54 12.97
CA HIS A 31 5.18 5.75 14.37
C HIS A 31 6.07 5.02 15.38
N ILE A 32 6.91 4.09 14.93
CA ILE A 32 7.93 3.48 15.78
C ILE A 32 8.88 4.52 16.40
N SER A 33 9.17 5.63 15.70
CA SER A 33 10.02 6.70 16.24
C SER A 33 9.36 7.39 17.44
N LEU A 34 8.04 7.62 17.38
CA LEU A 34 7.26 8.19 18.49
C LEU A 34 7.26 7.27 19.70
N ILE A 35 7.15 5.96 19.50
CA ILE A 35 7.17 4.97 20.58
C ILE A 35 8.55 4.96 21.26
N ILE A 36 9.63 4.99 20.46
CA ILE A 36 11.01 5.06 20.99
C ILE A 36 11.17 6.31 21.85
N GLU A 37 10.72 7.47 21.35
CA GLU A 37 10.87 8.73 22.06
C GLU A 37 10.02 8.79 23.34
N ALA A 38 8.79 8.28 23.31
CA ALA A 38 7.94 8.16 24.49
C ALA A 38 8.60 7.31 25.58
N ARG A 39 9.14 6.14 25.21
CA ARG A 39 9.84 5.25 26.15
C ARG A 39 11.11 5.88 26.73
N LYS A 40 11.89 6.62 25.93
CA LYS A 40 13.05 7.38 26.42
C LYS A 40 12.66 8.43 27.47
N ASN A 41 11.44 8.95 27.40
CA ASN A 41 10.89 9.92 28.34
C ASN A 41 10.07 9.25 29.47
N ASN A 42 10.22 7.93 29.68
CA ASN A 42 9.50 7.13 30.68
C ASN A 42 7.97 7.23 30.58
N VAL A 43 7.44 7.44 29.36
CA VAL A 43 6.00 7.38 29.08
C VAL A 43 5.65 5.95 28.68
N GLU A 44 4.68 5.35 29.38
CA GLU A 44 4.14 4.04 29.01
C GLU A 44 3.36 4.14 27.69
N VAL A 45 3.58 3.18 26.80
CA VAL A 45 2.89 3.12 25.50
C VAL A 45 2.19 1.78 25.37
N LYS A 46 0.87 1.84 25.17
CA LYS A 46 0.03 0.70 24.81
C LYS A 46 -0.27 0.72 23.32
N LEU A 47 -0.02 -0.40 22.64
CA LEU A 47 -0.36 -0.58 21.23
C LEU A 47 -1.70 -1.29 21.10
N ILE A 48 -2.57 -0.77 20.23
CA ILE A 48 -3.84 -1.39 19.87
C ILE A 48 -3.80 -1.60 18.36
N HIS A 49 -3.71 -2.86 17.95
CA HIS A 49 -3.62 -3.26 16.55
C HIS A 49 -4.97 -3.20 15.84
N SER A 50 -4.93 -3.06 14.53
CA SER A 50 -6.10 -3.03 13.65
C SER A 50 -5.80 -3.68 12.31
N SER A 51 -6.76 -3.62 11.38
CA SER A 51 -6.56 -4.05 9.99
C SER A 51 -5.57 -3.14 9.26
N SER A 52 -4.82 -3.72 8.32
CA SER A 52 -3.76 -3.05 7.57
C SER A 52 -3.93 -3.31 6.09
N ILE A 53 -3.48 -2.39 5.22
CA ILE A 53 -3.43 -2.71 3.79
C ILE A 53 -2.62 -3.99 3.52
N LEU A 54 -1.64 -4.31 4.36
CA LEU A 54 -0.81 -5.51 4.22
C LEU A 54 -1.56 -6.83 4.42
N ASN A 55 -2.69 -6.84 5.13
CA ASN A 55 -3.51 -8.05 5.31
C ASN A 55 -4.80 -7.99 4.48
N VAL A 56 -5.40 -6.80 4.34
CA VAL A 56 -6.66 -6.62 3.60
C VAL A 56 -6.49 -6.89 2.09
N VAL A 57 -5.27 -6.78 1.52
CA VAL A 57 -5.01 -7.20 0.13
C VAL A 57 -5.37 -8.66 -0.18
N ALA A 58 -5.57 -9.50 0.84
CA ALA A 58 -6.16 -10.83 0.70
C ALA A 58 -7.55 -10.83 0.04
N GLU A 59 -8.29 -9.71 0.05
CA GLU A 59 -9.56 -9.56 -0.69
C GLU A 59 -9.41 -9.77 -2.20
N THR A 60 -8.19 -9.65 -2.73
CA THR A 60 -7.87 -9.98 -4.13
C THR A 60 -7.82 -11.49 -4.41
N GLY A 61 -7.90 -12.32 -3.38
CA GLY A 61 -7.73 -13.78 -3.46
C GLY A 61 -6.28 -14.25 -3.53
N LEU A 62 -5.32 -13.33 -3.59
CA LEU A 62 -3.90 -13.65 -3.56
C LEU A 62 -3.46 -14.05 -2.14
N SER A 63 -2.64 -15.09 -2.05
CA SER A 63 -2.09 -15.56 -0.79
C SER A 63 -1.12 -14.54 -0.19
N LEU A 64 -1.37 -14.15 1.07
CA LEU A 64 -0.49 -13.23 1.81
C LEU A 64 0.95 -13.77 1.92
N TYR A 65 1.11 -15.09 1.97
CA TYR A 65 2.45 -15.73 2.00
C TYR A 65 3.23 -15.57 0.71
N ASN A 66 2.55 -15.27 -0.40
CA ASN A 66 3.17 -15.09 -1.71
C ASN A 66 3.44 -13.61 -2.04
N PHE A 67 3.26 -12.68 -1.11
CA PHE A 67 3.70 -11.29 -1.29
C PHE A 67 5.18 -11.13 -0.93
N GLY A 68 5.91 -10.48 -1.83
CA GLY A 68 7.32 -10.13 -1.61
C GLY A 68 7.48 -8.77 -0.95
N LYS A 69 8.61 -8.13 -1.21
CA LYS A 69 8.93 -6.81 -0.66
C LYS A 69 7.93 -5.76 -1.19
N VAL A 70 7.24 -5.10 -0.26
CA VAL A 70 6.30 -4.01 -0.54
C VAL A 70 7.07 -2.76 -0.97
N SER A 71 6.50 -2.00 -1.92
CA SER A 71 7.06 -0.74 -2.39
C SER A 71 6.07 0.40 -2.23
N SER A 72 6.57 1.64 -2.13
CA SER A 72 5.74 2.84 -2.16
C SER A 72 6.13 3.68 -3.38
N LEU A 73 5.14 4.10 -4.17
CA LEU A 73 5.32 5.00 -5.31
C LEU A 73 5.06 6.44 -4.85
N PRO A 74 6.09 7.30 -4.79
CA PRO A 74 5.95 8.63 -4.23
C PRO A 74 5.34 9.64 -5.19
N PHE A 75 4.95 10.82 -4.69
CA PHE A 75 4.47 11.91 -5.56
C PHE A 75 5.46 12.25 -6.69
N ASN A 76 6.75 12.39 -6.38
CA ASN A 76 7.81 12.69 -7.34
C ASN A 76 8.47 11.43 -7.90
N HIS A 77 7.66 10.50 -8.44
CA HIS A 77 8.11 9.17 -8.85
C HIS A 77 8.88 9.09 -10.17
N ASP A 78 9.00 10.18 -10.93
CA ASP A 78 9.51 10.17 -12.30
C ASP A 78 10.89 9.51 -12.49
N ASN A 79 11.75 9.64 -11.48
CA ASN A 79 13.13 9.10 -11.45
C ASN A 79 13.32 8.01 -10.39
N VAL A 80 12.25 7.54 -9.75
CA VAL A 80 12.32 6.51 -8.72
C VAL A 80 12.52 5.16 -9.38
N THR A 81 13.60 4.46 -9.06
CA THR A 81 13.90 3.12 -9.63
C THR A 81 13.55 1.98 -8.67
N SER A 82 13.47 2.28 -7.36
CA SER A 82 13.33 1.28 -6.29
C SER A 82 12.06 0.43 -6.41
N VAL A 83 10.95 1.01 -6.89
CA VAL A 83 9.70 0.27 -7.13
C VAL A 83 9.91 -0.81 -8.20
N ILE A 84 10.54 -0.45 -9.33
CA ILE A 84 10.83 -1.40 -10.42
C ILE A 84 11.84 -2.47 -9.97
N GLU A 85 12.86 -2.08 -9.22
CA GLU A 85 13.85 -3.01 -8.65
C GLU A 85 13.20 -4.03 -7.72
N ASN A 86 12.32 -3.59 -6.82
CA ASN A 86 11.58 -4.47 -5.92
C ASN A 86 10.62 -5.39 -6.70
N ILE A 87 9.90 -4.90 -7.71
CA ILE A 87 9.04 -5.75 -8.56
C ILE A 87 9.89 -6.83 -9.26
N LYS A 88 11.06 -6.47 -9.79
CA LYS A 88 11.98 -7.42 -10.42
C LYS A 88 12.48 -8.46 -9.41
N LEU A 89 12.79 -8.05 -8.18
CA LEU A 89 13.22 -8.95 -7.11
C LEU A 89 12.11 -9.94 -6.75
N ASN A 90 10.89 -9.47 -6.53
CA ASN A 90 9.74 -10.31 -6.21
C ASN A 90 9.45 -11.30 -7.33
N ARG A 91 9.51 -10.87 -8.60
CA ARG A 91 9.32 -11.73 -9.77
C ARG A 91 10.35 -12.85 -9.88
N LYS A 92 11.61 -12.60 -9.52
CA LYS A 92 12.66 -13.64 -9.50
C LYS A 92 12.31 -14.78 -8.55
N SER A 93 11.58 -14.48 -7.48
CA SER A 93 11.13 -15.43 -6.46
C SER A 93 9.68 -15.90 -6.67
N ASN A 94 9.05 -15.57 -7.81
CA ASN A 94 7.63 -15.82 -8.08
C ASN A 94 6.68 -15.27 -7.00
N LEU A 95 6.96 -14.07 -6.48
CA LEU A 95 6.14 -13.38 -5.49
C LEU A 95 5.34 -12.24 -6.13
N HIS A 96 4.18 -11.95 -5.55
CA HIS A 96 3.37 -10.77 -5.82
C HIS A 96 4.07 -9.51 -5.30
N SER A 97 3.82 -8.37 -5.95
CA SER A 97 4.32 -7.07 -5.49
C SER A 97 3.16 -6.16 -5.16
N LEU A 98 3.02 -5.80 -3.89
CA LEU A 98 2.14 -4.72 -3.46
C LEU A 98 2.88 -3.39 -3.61
N ILE A 99 2.25 -2.46 -4.31
CA ILE A 99 2.71 -1.09 -4.52
C ILE A 99 1.71 -0.16 -3.84
N LEU A 100 2.13 0.44 -2.73
CA LEU A 100 1.41 1.50 -2.05
C LEU A 100 1.59 2.79 -2.84
N LEU A 101 0.53 3.60 -2.92
CA LEU A 101 0.56 4.88 -3.63
C LEU A 101 0.55 6.01 -2.59
N ASP A 102 1.45 6.98 -2.75
CA ASP A 102 1.53 8.11 -1.82
C ASP A 102 0.21 8.89 -1.78
N LEU A 103 -0.08 9.39 -0.58
CA LEU A 103 -1.32 10.10 -0.28
C LEU A 103 -1.07 11.19 0.75
N ASP A 104 -1.72 12.32 0.52
CA ASP A 104 -1.80 13.46 1.42
C ASP A 104 -3.29 13.81 1.60
N PRO A 105 -3.96 13.19 2.58
CA PRO A 105 -5.37 13.42 2.82
C PRO A 105 -5.69 14.83 3.29
N VAL A 106 -4.71 15.57 3.82
CA VAL A 106 -4.91 16.94 4.31
C VAL A 106 -5.02 17.91 3.15
N ASN A 107 -4.17 17.74 2.14
CA ASN A 107 -4.17 18.58 0.95
C ASN A 107 -4.98 17.97 -0.22
N GLU A 108 -5.62 16.83 -0.01
CA GLU A 108 -6.36 16.06 -1.02
C GLU A 108 -5.51 15.69 -2.26
N ILE A 109 -4.22 15.44 -2.06
CA ILE A 109 -3.28 15.07 -3.12
C ILE A 109 -3.01 13.57 -3.03
N PHE A 110 -3.17 12.86 -4.14
CA PHE A 110 -3.00 11.41 -4.18
C PHE A 110 -2.26 11.00 -5.45
N VAL A 111 -1.38 10.01 -5.33
CA VAL A 111 -0.89 9.25 -6.48
C VAL A 111 -1.99 8.26 -6.86
N SER A 112 -2.46 8.32 -8.10
CA SER A 112 -3.53 7.46 -8.60
C SER A 112 -3.01 6.16 -9.21
N ILE A 113 -3.90 5.18 -9.38
CA ILE A 113 -3.63 3.97 -10.17
C ILE A 113 -3.18 4.34 -11.58
N ASN A 114 -3.80 5.35 -12.22
CA ASN A 114 -3.42 5.77 -13.57
C ASN A 114 -1.99 6.32 -13.61
N ASP A 115 -1.55 7.07 -12.59
CA ASP A 115 -0.15 7.51 -12.45
C ASP A 115 0.79 6.31 -12.31
N ALA A 116 0.42 5.34 -11.47
CA ALA A 116 1.20 4.12 -11.29
C ALA A 116 1.30 3.28 -12.58
N LEU A 117 0.21 3.16 -13.35
CA LEU A 117 0.21 2.46 -14.64
C LEU A 117 1.10 3.17 -15.67
N PHE A 118 1.03 4.50 -15.75
CA PHE A 118 1.92 5.29 -16.62
C PHE A 118 3.39 5.13 -16.23
N TYR A 119 3.67 5.16 -14.92
CA TYR A 119 5.01 4.92 -14.38
C TYR A 119 5.54 3.53 -14.78
N LEU A 120 4.72 2.48 -14.70
CA LEU A 120 5.13 1.13 -15.10
C LEU A 120 5.47 1.05 -16.59
N GLU A 121 4.64 1.60 -17.47
CA GLU A 121 4.90 1.62 -18.91
C GLU A 121 6.19 2.38 -19.26
N LYS A 122 6.39 3.57 -18.68
CA LYS A 122 7.62 4.37 -18.83
C LYS A 122 8.86 3.57 -18.44
N ASN A 123 8.72 2.63 -17.49
CA ASN A 123 9.79 1.77 -17.00
C ASN A 123 9.81 0.37 -17.66
N GLY A 124 9.16 0.21 -18.82
CA GLY A 124 9.31 -0.96 -19.70
C GLY A 124 8.35 -2.12 -19.42
N PHE A 125 7.29 -1.91 -18.63
CA PHE A 125 6.20 -2.88 -18.53
C PHE A 125 5.37 -2.86 -19.81
N LYS A 126 4.88 -4.03 -20.23
CA LYS A 126 4.14 -4.15 -21.49
C LYS A 126 2.69 -3.76 -21.28
N GLU A 127 2.07 -3.12 -22.27
CA GLU A 127 0.65 -2.78 -22.26
C GLU A 127 -0.29 -3.97 -21.95
N LYS A 128 0.08 -5.17 -22.40
CA LYS A 128 -0.69 -6.41 -22.21
C LYS A 128 -0.47 -7.09 -20.86
N GLU A 129 0.42 -6.55 -20.04
CA GLU A 129 0.77 -7.13 -18.74
C GLU A 129 -0.40 -6.95 -17.78
N LYS A 130 -0.87 -8.06 -17.17
CA LYS A 130 -2.01 -8.03 -16.26
C LYS A 130 -1.57 -7.58 -14.86
N VAL A 131 -2.31 -6.66 -14.27
CA VAL A 131 -2.11 -6.10 -12.94
C VAL A 131 -3.45 -6.01 -12.22
N ILE A 132 -3.44 -5.80 -10.90
CA ILE A 132 -4.64 -5.68 -10.09
C ILE A 132 -4.70 -4.28 -9.50
N ALA A 133 -5.67 -3.50 -9.93
CA ALA A 133 -5.97 -2.15 -9.46
C ALA A 133 -6.98 -2.22 -8.32
N CYS A 134 -6.62 -1.64 -7.17
CA CYS A 134 -7.44 -1.72 -5.95
C CYS A 134 -7.71 -0.32 -5.38
N SER A 135 -8.94 -0.08 -4.93
CA SER A 135 -9.34 1.16 -4.25
C SER A 135 -10.19 0.83 -3.02
N GLN A 136 -9.98 1.54 -1.91
CA GLN A 136 -10.77 1.41 -0.67
C GLN A 136 -10.91 -0.03 -0.14
N LEU A 137 -9.85 -0.83 -0.27
CA LEU A 137 -9.79 -2.18 0.30
C LEU A 137 -10.13 -2.17 1.80
N GLY A 138 -10.94 -3.13 2.27
CA GLY A 138 -11.36 -3.25 3.67
C GLY A 138 -12.56 -2.39 4.04
N PHE A 139 -13.15 -1.70 3.06
CA PHE A 139 -14.36 -0.91 3.22
C PHE A 139 -15.29 -1.10 2.01
N ASN A 140 -15.32 -0.13 1.09
CA ASN A 140 -16.11 -0.19 -0.15
C ASN A 140 -15.22 -0.55 -1.34
N SER A 141 -14.57 -1.71 -1.22
CA SER A 141 -13.52 -2.21 -2.09
C SER A 141 -13.92 -2.20 -3.56
N THR A 142 -13.08 -1.59 -4.40
CA THR A 142 -13.09 -1.76 -5.84
C THR A 142 -11.84 -2.53 -6.24
N ILE A 143 -12.01 -3.70 -6.85
CA ILE A 143 -10.90 -4.53 -7.35
C ILE A 143 -11.13 -4.74 -8.85
N LYS A 144 -10.08 -4.51 -9.64
CA LYS A 144 -10.08 -4.68 -11.09
C LYS A 144 -8.81 -5.39 -11.53
N TYR A 145 -8.95 -6.52 -12.23
CA TYR A 145 -7.85 -7.29 -12.78
C TYR A 145 -7.85 -7.15 -14.30
N GLY A 146 -6.74 -6.75 -14.90
CA GLY A 146 -6.73 -6.53 -16.33
C GLY A 146 -5.37 -6.08 -16.85
N SER A 147 -5.23 -6.02 -18.16
CA SER A 147 -4.01 -5.50 -18.77
C SER A 147 -3.86 -3.99 -18.53
N ILE A 148 -2.62 -3.52 -18.41
CA ILE A 148 -2.30 -2.10 -18.18
C ILE A 148 -3.07 -1.18 -19.15
N ASN A 149 -3.12 -1.50 -20.44
CA ASN A 149 -3.81 -0.68 -21.43
C ASN A 149 -5.34 -0.63 -21.28
N VAL A 150 -5.97 -1.64 -20.69
CA VAL A 150 -7.40 -1.66 -20.38
C VAL A 150 -7.65 -0.84 -19.12
N LEU A 151 -6.89 -1.12 -18.06
CA LEU A 151 -7.04 -0.43 -16.78
C LEU A 151 -6.77 1.08 -16.88
N LYS A 152 -5.85 1.52 -17.74
CA LYS A 152 -5.61 2.95 -18.00
C LYS A 152 -6.84 3.71 -18.51
N LYS A 153 -7.80 3.02 -19.13
CA LYS A 153 -9.04 3.62 -19.66
C LYS A 153 -10.13 3.73 -18.58
N ILE A 154 -9.93 3.09 -17.44
CA ILE A 154 -10.85 3.13 -16.31
C ILE A 154 -10.45 4.29 -15.41
N ARG A 155 -11.46 5.05 -14.96
CA ARG A 155 -11.28 6.11 -13.97
C ARG A 155 -11.52 5.55 -12.58
N PHE A 156 -10.48 5.57 -11.75
CA PHE A 156 -10.57 5.17 -10.34
C PHE A 156 -10.77 6.43 -9.47
N GLU A 157 -12.01 6.70 -9.08
CA GLU A 157 -12.36 7.93 -8.34
C GLU A 157 -12.23 7.78 -6.81
N LYS A 158 -12.10 6.55 -6.32
CA LYS A 158 -12.07 6.26 -4.88
C LYS A 158 -10.64 6.16 -4.37
N PHE A 159 -10.35 6.83 -3.25
CA PHE A 159 -9.07 6.76 -2.54
C PHE A 159 -9.28 6.22 -1.11
N PRO A 160 -8.25 5.60 -0.49
CA PRO A 160 -6.89 5.36 -1.00
C PRO A 160 -6.84 4.24 -2.05
N GLN A 161 -5.75 4.20 -2.82
CA GLN A 161 -5.53 3.26 -3.91
C GLN A 161 -4.20 2.51 -3.74
N CYS A 162 -4.14 1.29 -4.26
CA CYS A 162 -2.90 0.54 -4.40
C CYS A 162 -2.91 -0.28 -5.70
N LEU A 163 -1.71 -0.66 -6.16
CA LEU A 163 -1.54 -1.49 -7.34
C LEU A 163 -0.82 -2.78 -6.94
N ILE A 164 -1.28 -3.91 -7.45
CA ILE A 164 -0.63 -5.20 -7.23
C ILE A 164 -0.17 -5.77 -8.56
N ILE A 165 1.09 -6.19 -8.59
CA ILE A 165 1.66 -6.97 -9.69
C ILE A 165 1.63 -8.44 -9.28
N PRO A 166 0.76 -9.27 -9.87
CA PRO A 166 0.71 -10.69 -9.54
C PRO A 166 2.04 -11.38 -9.89
N ALA A 167 2.24 -12.56 -9.30
CA ALA A 167 3.37 -13.41 -9.61
C ALA A 167 3.22 -13.93 -11.05
N LYS A 168 4.32 -14.38 -11.66
CA LYS A 168 4.25 -14.91 -13.03
C LYS A 168 3.45 -16.21 -13.11
N LYS A 169 3.53 -17.03 -12.07
CA LYS A 169 2.77 -18.26 -11.91
C LYS A 169 1.87 -18.09 -10.69
N LEU A 170 0.58 -17.97 -10.93
CA LEU A 170 -0.45 -17.98 -9.88
C LEU A 170 -0.77 -19.43 -9.51
N HIS A 171 -1.18 -19.65 -8.27
CA HIS A 171 -1.85 -20.89 -7.91
C HIS A 171 -3.24 -20.94 -8.57
N PHE A 172 -3.74 -22.13 -8.92
CA PHE A 172 -5.01 -22.24 -9.67
C PHE A 172 -6.19 -21.57 -8.93
N VAL A 173 -6.23 -21.65 -7.60
CA VAL A 173 -7.25 -20.98 -6.77
C VAL A 173 -7.12 -19.46 -6.84
N GLU A 174 -5.89 -18.94 -6.83
CA GLU A 174 -5.65 -17.49 -6.96
C GLU A 174 -6.08 -17.00 -8.34
N GLU A 175 -5.77 -17.78 -9.39
CA GLU A 175 -6.17 -17.48 -10.77
C GLU A 175 -7.69 -17.54 -10.96
N GLU A 176 -8.35 -18.57 -10.44
CA GLU A 176 -9.80 -18.71 -10.49
C GLU A 176 -10.49 -17.52 -9.81
N TYR A 177 -10.05 -17.16 -8.60
CA TYR A 177 -10.66 -16.08 -7.85
C TYR A 177 -10.40 -14.70 -8.46
N ILE A 178 -9.16 -14.41 -8.90
CA ILE A 178 -8.84 -13.08 -9.45
C ILE A 178 -9.57 -12.81 -10.77
N ASN A 179 -9.93 -13.84 -11.52
CA ASN A 179 -10.70 -13.72 -12.76
C ASN A 179 -12.13 -13.21 -12.52
N PHE A 180 -12.69 -13.30 -11.32
CA PHE A 180 -13.97 -12.63 -11.00
C PHE A 180 -13.89 -11.10 -11.08
N PHE A 181 -12.68 -10.54 -11.04
CA PHE A 181 -12.43 -9.10 -11.17
C PHE A 181 -11.94 -8.70 -12.57
N GLU A 182 -11.92 -9.63 -13.53
CA GLU A 182 -11.41 -9.36 -14.88
C GLU A 182 -12.24 -8.30 -15.60
N VAL A 183 -11.55 -7.37 -16.28
CA VAL A 183 -12.13 -6.30 -17.10
C VAL A 183 -11.41 -6.13 -18.44
#